data_AF-A0A917DT49-F1
#
_entry.id   AF-A0A917DT49-F1
#
_cell.length_a   1.000
_cell.length_b   1.000
_cell.length_c   1.000
_cell.angle_alpha   90.00
_cell.angle_beta   90.00
_cell.angle_gamma   90.00
#
_symmetry.space_group_name_H-M   'P 1'
#
loop_
_entity.id
_entity.type
_entity.pdbx_description
1 polymer ?
#
loop_
_entity_poly.entity_id
_entity_poly.type
_entity_poly.pdbx_seq_one_letter_code
_entity_poly.pdbx_strand_id
1 'polypeptide(L)' 'MTDLDERKLLFIQKLIDARIVLKDPQWLDRLDEPAPLWVILDIMMQLIERSDPPYQPFD' A
#
# COMPACT_ATOMS: atom_id res chain seq x y z
N MET A 1 -22.93 -7.02 2.69
CA MET A 1 -21.49 -6.79 2.42
C MET A 1 -20.73 -7.66 3.39
N THR A 2 -19.79 -8.49 2.95
CA THR A 2 -19.03 -9.38 3.85
C THR A 2 -17.77 -8.69 4.35
N ASP A 3 -17.24 -9.07 5.54
CA ASP A 3 -15.98 -8.54 6.12
C ASP A 3 -14.78 -8.66 5.15
N LEU A 4 -14.80 -9.66 4.26
CA LEU A 4 -13.80 -9.84 3.23
C LEU A 4 -13.82 -8.72 2.17
N ASP A 5 -15.00 -8.23 1.80
CA ASP A 5 -15.16 -7.17 0.80
C ASP A 5 -14.59 -5.85 1.32
N GLU A 6 -14.82 -5.55 2.61
CA GLU A 6 -14.29 -4.35 3.27
C GLU A 6 -12.76 -4.34 3.33
N ARG A 7 -12.15 -5.49 3.68
CA ARG A 7 -10.69 -5.63 3.69
C ARG A 7 -10.08 -5.48 2.30
N LYS A 8 -10.73 -6.04 1.28
CA LYS A 8 -10.30 -5.88 -0.12
C LYS A 8 -10.36 -4.41 -0.55
N LEU A 9 -11.43 -3.69 -0.23
CA LEU A 9 -11.56 -2.27 -0.53
C LEU A 9 -10.49 -1.43 0.16
N LEU A 10 -10.25 -1.66 1.45
CA LEU A 10 -9.20 -0.98 2.21
C LEU A 10 -7.80 -1.24 1.63
N PHE A 11 -7.57 -2.46 1.16
CA PHE A 11 -6.31 -2.80 0.50
C PHE A 11 -6.15 -2.05 -0.82
N ILE A 12 -7.17 -2.04 -1.68
CA ILE A 12 -7.15 -1.29 -2.94
C ILE A 12 -6.93 0.21 -2.70
N GLN A 13 -7.59 0.79 -1.69
CA GLN A 13 -7.37 2.19 -1.31
C GLN A 13 -5.90 2.45 -0.97
N LYS A 14 -5.27 1.59 -0.18
CA LYS A 14 -3.85 1.70 0.14
C LYS A 14 -2.95 1.58 -1.10
N LEU A 15 -3.29 0.73 -2.07
CA LEU A 15 -2.55 0.60 -3.32
C LEU A 15 -2.63 1.87 -4.18
N ILE A 16 -3.79 2.54 -4.18
CA ILE A 16 -3.98 3.81 -4.86
C ILE A 16 -3.18 4.92 -4.18
N ASP A 17 -3.26 5.02 -2.85
CA ASP A 17 -2.51 6.00 -2.06
C ASP A 17 -0.99 5.84 -2.28
N ALA A 18 -0.55 4.58 -2.38
CA ALA A 18 0.82 4.17 -2.65
C ALA A 18 1.27 4.40 -4.10
N ARG A 19 0.38 4.88 -4.99
CA ARG A 19 0.63 5.02 -6.44
C ARG A 19 1.09 3.73 -7.13
N ILE A 20 0.87 2.57 -6.53
CA ILE A 20 1.23 1.27 -7.10
C ILE A 20 0.43 1.01 -8.39
N VAL A 21 -0.85 1.39 -8.37
CA VAL A 21 -1.76 1.30 -9.52
C VAL A 21 -1.28 2.13 -10.72
N LEU A 22 -0.58 3.24 -10.48
CA LEU A 22 -0.03 4.08 -11.57
C LEU A 22 1.23 3.48 -12.18
N LYS A 23 2.01 2.72 -11.39
CA LYS A 23 3.25 2.07 -11.83
C LYS A 23 2.98 0.77 -12.59
N ASP A 24 1.96 0.01 -12.16
CA ASP A 24 1.52 -1.22 -12.83
C ASP A 24 -0.01 -1.39 -12.72
N PRO A 25 -0.78 -0.78 -13.62
CA PRO A 25 -2.24 -0.88 -13.61
C PRO A 25 -2.73 -2.31 -13.91
N GLN A 26 -1.96 -3.11 -14.66
CA GLN A 26 -2.32 -4.49 -15.01
C GLN A 26 -2.21 -5.45 -13.82
N TRP A 27 -1.54 -5.05 -12.74
CA TRP A 27 -1.48 -5.85 -11.54
C TRP A 27 -2.81 -5.91 -10.78
N LEU A 28 -3.69 -4.91 -10.94
CA LEU A 28 -5.04 -4.93 -10.36
C LEU A 28 -5.90 -6.09 -10.86
N ASP A 29 -5.67 -6.54 -12.09
CA ASP A 29 -6.42 -7.65 -12.70
C ASP A 29 -6.00 -9.02 -12.14
N ARG A 30 -4.94 -9.06 -11.32
CA ARG A 30 -4.34 -10.29 -10.78
C ARG A 30 -3.92 -10.16 -9.31
N LEU A 31 -4.74 -9.48 -8.50
CA LEU A 31 -4.52 -9.36 -7.05
C LEU A 31 -4.60 -10.70 -6.30
N ASP A 32 -5.10 -11.74 -6.98
CA ASP A 32 -5.16 -13.12 -6.47
C ASP A 32 -3.79 -13.81 -6.55
N GLU A 33 -2.85 -13.25 -7.32
CA GLU A 33 -1.47 -13.72 -7.44
C GLU A 33 -0.57 -13.10 -6.36
N PRO A 34 0.56 -13.73 -6.02
CA PRO A 34 1.55 -13.13 -5.13
C PRO A 34 1.97 -11.74 -5.61
N ALA A 35 1.99 -10.77 -4.69
CA ALA A 35 2.43 -9.42 -5.00
C ALA A 35 3.89 -9.41 -5.49
N PRO A 36 4.22 -8.61 -6.52
CA PRO A 36 5.60 -8.40 -6.94
C PRO A 36 6.45 -7.85 -5.80
N LEU A 37 7.74 -8.22 -5.75
CA LEU A 37 8.66 -7.76 -4.71
C LEU A 37 8.70 -6.23 -4.58
N TRP A 38 8.71 -5.52 -5.70
CA TRP A 38 8.76 -4.05 -5.71
C TRP A 38 7.54 -3.41 -5.04
N VAL A 39 6.35 -4.04 -5.13
CA VAL A 39 5.13 -3.60 -4.45
C VAL A 39 5.30 -3.68 -2.94
N ILE A 40 5.85 -4.79 -2.45
CA ILE A 40 6.11 -4.99 -1.02
C ILE A 40 7.13 -3.96 -0.50
N LEU A 41 8.20 -3.71 -1.26
CA LEU A 41 9.22 -2.72 -0.90
C LEU A 41 8.65 -1.30 -0.83
N ASP A 42 7.79 -0.91 -1.77
CA ASP A 42 7.15 0.41 -1.79
C ASP A 42 6.22 0.60 -0.59
N ILE A 43 5.43 -0.42 -0.24
CA ILE A 43 4.58 -0.43 0.97
C ILE A 43 5.44 -0.33 2.23
N MET A 44 6.54 -1.08 2.32
CA MET A 44 7.46 -1.01 3.47
C MET A 44 8.07 0.38 3.61
N MET A 45 8.47 1.03 2.52
CA MET A 45 9.06 2.37 2.55
C MET A 45 8.06 3.40 3.08
N GLN A 46 6.80 3.34 2.64
CA GLN A 46 5.75 4.22 3.14
C GLN A 46 5.41 3.98 4.62
N LEU A 47 5.51 2.73 5.10
CA LEU A 47 5.34 2.43 6.52
C LEU A 47 6.47 3.03 7.37
N ILE A 48 7.71 3.00 6.86
CA ILE A 48 8.86 3.63 7.51
C ILE A 48 8.66 5.15 7.54
N GLU A 49 8.30 5.77 6.42
CA GLU A 49 8.03 7.22 6.34
C GLU A 49 6.90 7.67 7.28
N ARG A 50 5.85 6.86 7.45
CA ARG A 50 4.76 7.15 8.40
C ARG A 50 5.12 6.93 9.86
N SER A 51 6.16 6.13 10.13
CA SER A 51 6.59 5.83 11.50
C SER A 51 7.55 6.87 12.07
N ASP A 52 8.11 7.74 11.21
CA ASP A 52 8.95 8.85 11.64
C ASP A 52 8.07 10.05 12.03
N PRO A 53 8.01 10.47 13.31
CA PRO A 53 7.24 11.63 13.70
C PRO A 53 7.84 12.88 13.03
N PRO A 54 7.02 13.78 12.46
CA PRO A 54 7.53 15.02 11.90
C PRO A 54 8.09 15.86 13.05
N TYR A 55 9.42 15.96 13.13
CA TYR A 55 10.14 16.86 14.03
C TYR A 55 9.76 16.68 15.51
N GLN A 56 10.43 15.76 16.21
CA GLN A 56 10.67 16.02 17.63
C GLN A 56 11.53 17.28 17.72
N PRO A 57 11.08 18.35 18.43
CA PRO A 57 11.98 19.45 18.73
C PRO A 57 13.17 18.88 19.51
N PHE A 58 14.38 19.21 19.07
CA PHE A 58 15.58 18.96 19.86
C PHE A 58 15.43 19.78 21.15
N ASP A 59 15.25 19.10 22.29
CA ASP A 59 15.46 19.70 23.61
C ASP A 59 16.95 20.02 23.81
#